data_AF-A0A9E5TG40-F1
#
_entry.id   AF-A0A9E5TG40-F1
#
_cell.length_a   1.000
_cell.length_b   1.000
_cell.length_c   1.000
_cell.angle_alpha   90.00
_cell.angle_beta   90.00
_cell.angle_gamma   90.00
#
_symmetry.space_group_name_H-M   'P 1'
#
loop_
_entity.id
_entity.type
_entity.pdbx_description
1 polymer ?
#
loop_
_entity_poly.entity_id
_entity_poly.type
_entity_poly.pdbx_seq_one_letter_code
_entity_poly.pdbx_strand_id
1 'polypeptide(L)'
;QWGTGAIGISPARKRAYPEQEMACHLLGFVTYDHEVDYDAFYGVEEFYNEELRGLRGSWGGTGDSPNLSIRIGSKNVILPQDGRQIVLTVDRTIQGLVEEELRRGLSEFGAERGTV
;
A
#
# COMPACT_ATOMS: atom_id res chain seq x y z
N GLN A 1 32.16 -21.53 -19.51
CA GLN A 1 32.15 -21.11 -18.10
C GLN A 1 30.81 -20.43 -17.87
N TRP A 2 29.91 -21.04 -17.10
CA TRP A 2 28.57 -20.49 -16.88
C TRP A 2 28.68 -19.36 -15.85
N GLY A 3 28.43 -18.13 -16.28
CA GLY A 3 28.35 -16.99 -15.37
C GLY A 3 27.11 -17.14 -14.50
N THR A 4 27.30 -17.39 -13.21
CA THR A 4 26.24 -17.29 -12.21
C THR A 4 25.77 -15.84 -12.17
N GLY A 5 24.68 -15.54 -12.88
CA GLY A 5 24.05 -14.21 -12.89
C GLY A 5 23.73 -13.78 -11.45
N ALA A 6 24.13 -12.56 -11.12
CA ALA A 6 24.00 -12.00 -9.78
C ALA A 6 22.53 -11.94 -9.36
N ILE A 7 22.20 -12.51 -8.20
CA ILE A 7 20.91 -12.34 -7.53
C ILE A 7 20.95 -11.01 -6.77
N GLY A 8 20.05 -10.09 -7.11
CA GLY A 8 19.85 -8.84 -6.37
C GLY A 8 18.64 -8.95 -5.44
N ILE A 9 18.78 -8.46 -4.21
CA ILE A 9 17.68 -8.33 -3.25
C ILE A 9 17.42 -6.84 -3.05
N SER A 10 16.18 -6.41 -3.26
CA SER A 10 15.71 -5.06 -2.93
C SER A 10 14.57 -5.14 -1.92
N PRO A 11 14.51 -4.20 -0.96
CA PRO A 11 13.38 -4.14 -0.04
C PRO A 11 12.12 -3.72 -0.80
N ALA A 12 11.02 -4.44 -0.56
CA ALA A 12 9.69 -4.11 -1.05
C ALA A 12 8.75 -3.95 0.15
N ARG A 13 7.77 -3.05 0.04
CA ARG A 13 6.72 -2.90 1.05
C ARG A 13 5.53 -3.78 0.67
N LYS A 14 4.64 -4.06 1.62
CA LYS A 14 3.36 -4.69 1.29
C LYS A 14 2.36 -4.26 2.35
N ARG A 15 1.15 -3.91 1.92
CA ARG A 15 0.07 -3.59 2.84
C ARG A 15 -0.47 -4.87 3.46
N ALA A 16 -0.74 -4.82 4.76
CA ALA A 16 -1.31 -5.93 5.51
C ALA A 16 -2.59 -5.43 6.20
N TYR A 17 -3.65 -6.24 6.11
CA TYR A 17 -4.95 -6.01 6.75
C TYR A 17 -5.15 -7.10 7.82
N PRO A 18 -4.80 -6.83 9.10
CA PRO A 18 -4.79 -7.86 10.15
C PRO A 18 -6.14 -8.53 10.38
N GLU A 19 -7.22 -7.76 10.20
CA GLU A 19 -8.60 -8.18 10.46
C GLU A 19 -9.29 -8.78 9.21
N GLN A 20 -8.52 -9.01 8.14
CA GLN A 20 -8.95 -9.68 6.90
C GLN A 20 -10.19 -9.02 6.26
N GLU A 21 -11.34 -9.69 6.31
CA GLU A 21 -12.59 -9.23 5.68
C GLU A 21 -13.29 -8.13 6.50
N MET A 22 -12.97 -8.01 7.79
CA MET A 22 -13.61 -7.03 8.65
C MET A 22 -13.28 -5.61 8.20
N ALA A 23 -14.32 -4.78 8.06
CA ALA A 23 -14.27 -3.42 7.57
C ALA A 23 -13.67 -3.28 6.15
N CYS A 24 -13.57 -4.34 5.35
CA CYS A 24 -12.92 -4.27 4.03
C CYS A 24 -13.58 -3.24 3.09
N HIS A 25 -14.92 -3.11 3.17
CA HIS A 25 -15.68 -2.10 2.41
C HIS A 25 -15.35 -0.66 2.83
N LEU A 26 -15.06 -0.44 4.11
CA LEU A 26 -14.70 0.87 4.64
C LEU A 26 -13.24 1.20 4.35
N LEU A 27 -12.35 0.23 4.52
CA LEU A 27 -10.91 0.41 4.36
C LEU A 27 -10.52 0.56 2.89
N GLY A 28 -11.10 -0.24 1.99
CA GLY A 28 -10.60 -0.39 0.64
C GLY A 28 -9.34 -1.27 0.60
N PHE A 29 -8.58 -1.19 -0.49
CA PHE A 29 -7.35 -1.96 -0.64
C PHE A 29 -6.28 -1.19 -1.42
N VAL A 30 -5.05 -1.72 -1.41
CA VAL A 30 -3.98 -1.25 -2.28
C VAL A 30 -3.47 -2.41 -3.11
N THR A 31 -3.15 -2.15 -4.36
CA THR A 31 -2.49 -3.09 -5.27
C THR A 31 -1.01 -2.75 -5.38
N TYR A 32 -0.22 -3.70 -5.84
CA TYR A 32 1.17 -3.49 -6.19
C TYR A 32 1.32 -3.60 -7.70
N ASP A 33 1.66 -2.49 -8.35
CA ASP A 33 2.11 -2.49 -9.74
C ASP A 33 3.64 -2.41 -9.77
N HIS A 34 4.26 -3.35 -10.47
CA HIS A 34 5.72 -3.43 -10.66
C HIS A 34 6.29 -2.20 -11.36
N GLU A 35 5.48 -1.44 -12.11
CA GLU A 35 5.91 -0.26 -12.85
C GLU A 35 5.56 1.07 -12.14
N VAL A 36 4.48 1.11 -11.34
CA VAL A 36 3.87 2.37 -10.88
C VAL A 36 3.93 2.62 -9.36
N ASP A 37 4.27 1.61 -8.52
CA ASP A 37 4.12 1.59 -7.03
C ASP A 37 2.76 1.08 -6.59
N TYR A 38 2.36 1.41 -5.36
CA TYR A 38 1.06 1.06 -4.84
C TYR A 38 0.03 2.09 -5.31
N ASP A 39 -1.03 1.56 -5.90
CA ASP A 39 -2.25 2.31 -6.15
C ASP A 39 -3.31 1.89 -5.13
N ALA A 40 -4.00 2.88 -4.57
CA ALA A 40 -5.03 2.72 -3.58
C ALA A 40 -6.41 2.78 -4.23
N PHE A 41 -7.31 1.90 -3.81
CA PHE A 41 -8.64 1.74 -4.39
C PHE A 41 -9.69 1.62 -3.30
N TYR A 42 -10.73 2.45 -3.42
CA TYR A 42 -11.87 2.53 -2.54
C TYR A 42 -11.54 2.93 -1.09
N GLY A 43 -12.60 3.29 -0.37
CA GLY A 43 -12.57 3.46 1.08
C GLY A 43 -11.54 4.48 1.56
N VAL A 44 -10.99 4.20 2.75
CA VAL A 44 -9.98 5.01 3.42
C VAL A 44 -8.67 5.05 2.63
N GLU A 45 -8.25 3.94 2.01
CA GLU A 45 -6.99 3.87 1.28
C GLU A 45 -6.97 4.86 0.10
N GLU A 46 -8.02 4.89 -0.73
CA GLU A 46 -8.12 5.83 -1.85
C GLU A 46 -8.33 7.26 -1.36
N PHE A 47 -9.22 7.46 -0.39
CA PHE A 47 -9.56 8.81 0.09
C PHE A 47 -8.37 9.54 0.69
N TYR A 48 -7.51 8.83 1.43
CA TYR A 48 -6.32 9.40 2.06
C TYR A 48 -5.01 9.00 1.37
N ASN A 49 -5.06 8.64 0.09
CA ASN A 49 -3.88 8.15 -0.63
C ASN A 49 -2.73 9.18 -0.61
N GLU A 50 -3.04 10.48 -0.73
CA GLU A 50 -2.03 11.55 -0.71
C GLU A 50 -1.29 11.61 0.63
N GLU A 51 -2.00 11.45 1.75
CA GLU A 51 -1.40 11.40 3.07
C GLU A 51 -0.65 10.09 3.33
N LEU A 52 -1.21 8.96 2.91
CA LEU A 52 -0.69 7.62 3.20
C LEU A 52 0.55 7.25 2.37
N ARG A 53 0.62 7.69 1.11
CA ARG A 53 1.68 7.31 0.17
C ARG A 53 3.03 7.96 0.47
N GLY A 54 3.02 9.15 1.09
CA GLY A 54 4.23 9.92 1.37
C GLY A 54 4.96 10.38 0.10
N LEU A 55 6.21 10.81 0.24
CA LEU A 55 7.03 11.28 -0.88
C LEU A 55 8.09 10.25 -1.26
N ARG A 56 8.13 9.93 -2.55
CA ARG A 56 9.17 9.07 -3.12
C ARG A 56 10.49 9.83 -3.17
N GLY A 57 11.53 9.19 -2.65
CA GLY A 57 12.88 9.65 -2.89
C GLY A 57 13.28 9.45 -4.35
N SER A 58 14.20 10.27 -4.83
CA SER A 58 14.82 10.10 -6.15
C SER A 58 16.34 10.10 -6.00
N TRP A 59 16.98 9.12 -6.64
CA TRP A 59 18.43 9.05 -6.73
C TRP A 59 18.86 9.32 -8.17
N GLY A 60 19.46 10.49 -8.39
CA GLY A 60 20.14 10.79 -9.66
C GLY A 60 21.42 9.97 -9.79
N GLY A 61 21.31 8.73 -10.25
CA GLY A 61 22.44 7.89 -10.62
C GLY A 61 22.64 7.92 -12.14
N THR A 62 23.74 8.51 -12.62
CA THR A 62 24.18 8.32 -14.01
C THR A 62 24.84 6.95 -14.14
N GLY A 63 24.26 6.09 -14.96
CA GLY A 63 24.80 4.83 -15.49
C GLY A 63 23.72 4.27 -16.42
N ASP A 64 23.87 4.21 -17.73
CA ASP A 64 24.97 3.59 -18.45
C ASP A 64 25.39 4.34 -19.73
N SER A 65 26.66 4.73 -19.80
CA SER A 65 27.42 4.71 -21.06
C SER A 65 28.91 4.60 -20.70
N PRO A 66 29.70 3.69 -21.30
CA PRO A 66 31.08 3.43 -20.87
C PRO A 66 32.07 4.58 -21.08
N ASN A 67 31.61 5.76 -21.54
CA ASN A 67 32.51 6.75 -22.12
C ASN A 67 32.16 8.22 -21.84
N LEU A 68 31.55 8.55 -20.70
CA LEU A 68 31.37 9.95 -20.33
C LEU A 68 31.84 10.24 -18.90
N SER A 69 32.92 11.02 -18.84
CA SER A 69 33.51 11.63 -17.65
C SER A 69 32.48 12.06 -16.61
N ILE A 70 32.64 11.55 -15.38
CA ILE A 70 31.85 11.93 -14.21
C ILE A 70 32.23 13.37 -13.84
N ARG A 71 31.50 14.36 -14.38
CA ARG A 71 31.40 15.68 -13.75
C ARG A 71 30.56 15.47 -12.50
N ILE A 72 31.21 15.46 -11.34
CA ILE A 72 30.59 15.48 -10.02
C ILE A 72 29.90 16.85 -9.86
N GLY A 73 28.77 17.03 -10.53
CA GLY A 73 27.77 18.02 -10.18
C GLY A 73 26.87 17.36 -9.15
N SER A 74 26.78 17.98 -7.97
CA SER A 74 25.90 17.63 -6.85
C SER A 74 24.69 16.79 -7.28
N LYS A 75 24.75 15.47 -7.02
CA LYS A 75 23.59 14.58 -7.17
C LYS A 75 22.48 15.15 -6.30
N ASN A 76 21.42 15.67 -6.92
CA ASN A 76 20.21 16.03 -6.20
C ASN A 76 19.57 14.71 -5.73
N VAL A 77 19.83 14.35 -4.47
CA VAL A 77 19.20 13.22 -3.81
C VAL A 77 17.97 13.75 -3.08
N ILE A 78 16.79 13.32 -3.50
CA ILE A 78 15.56 13.55 -2.72
C ILE A 78 15.41 12.32 -1.81
N LEU A 79 15.44 12.54 -0.50
CA LEU A 79 15.19 11.45 0.45
C LEU A 79 13.70 11.11 0.48
N PRO A 80 13.33 9.83 0.58
CA PRO A 80 11.93 9.45 0.76
C PRO A 80 11.41 9.99 2.10
N GLN A 81 10.13 10.34 2.14
CA GLN A 81 9.42 10.72 3.37
C GLN A 81 8.23 9.79 3.56
N ASP A 82 8.09 9.27 4.77
CA ASP A 82 6.99 8.39 5.12
C ASP A 82 5.65 9.13 5.05
N GLY A 83 4.61 8.39 4.66
CA GLY A 83 3.24 8.88 4.74
C GLY A 83 2.79 9.09 6.18
N ARG A 84 1.67 9.79 6.35
CA ARG A 84 1.05 10.03 7.64
C ARG A 84 0.37 8.78 8.17
N GLN A 85 0.27 8.70 9.49
CA GLN A 85 -0.58 7.72 10.15
C GLN A 85 -1.98 8.30 10.32
N ILE A 86 -2.99 7.45 10.11
CA ILE A 86 -4.40 7.81 10.26
C ILE A 86 -5.00 6.90 11.32
N VAL A 87 -5.66 7.53 12.29
CA VAL A 87 -6.44 6.84 13.31
C VAL A 87 -7.90 7.02 12.96
N LEU A 88 -8.58 5.92 12.68
CA LEU A 88 -10.01 5.94 12.36
C LEU A 88 -10.84 6.13 13.63
N THR A 89 -12.06 6.64 13.45
CA THR A 89 -13.06 6.71 14.50
C THR A 89 -13.79 5.38 14.73
N VAL A 90 -13.49 4.37 13.91
CA VAL A 90 -14.09 3.03 13.99
C VAL A 90 -13.49 2.27 15.16
N ASP A 91 -14.34 1.83 16.08
CA ASP A 91 -13.93 0.91 17.13
C ASP A 91 -13.89 -0.51 16.57
N ARG A 92 -12.73 -1.15 16.68
CA ARG A 92 -12.50 -2.50 16.15
C ARG A 92 -13.44 -3.53 16.76
N THR A 93 -13.65 -3.50 18.07
CA THR A 93 -14.46 -4.49 18.78
C THR A 93 -15.93 -4.33 18.40
N ILE A 94 -16.41 -3.09 18.32
CA ILE A 94 -17.79 -2.82 17.90
C ILE A 94 -17.99 -3.23 16.44
N GLN A 95 -17.05 -2.89 15.54
CA GLN A 95 -17.14 -3.27 14.12
C GLN A 95 -17.24 -4.79 13.95
N GLY A 96 -16.40 -5.56 14.65
CA GLY A 96 -16.44 -7.02 14.60
C GLY A 96 -17.77 -7.58 15.08
N LEU A 97 -18.30 -7.06 16.19
CA LEU A 97 -19.61 -7.47 16.72
C LEU A 97 -20.74 -7.17 15.73
N VAL A 98 -20.73 -5.98 15.15
CA VAL A 98 -21.76 -5.54 14.19
C VAL A 98 -21.76 -6.41 12.93
N GLU A 99 -20.59 -6.74 12.39
CA GLU A 99 -20.50 -7.62 11.22
C GLU A 99 -20.88 -9.08 11.53
N GLU A 100 -20.59 -9.56 12.74
CA GLU A 100 -21.04 -10.87 13.21
C GLU A 100 -22.57 -10.95 13.28
N GLU A 101 -23.18 -9.95 13.89
CA GLU A 101 -24.64 -9.84 14.02
C GLU A 101 -25.32 -9.68 12.66
N LEU A 102 -24.75 -8.86 11.76
CA LEU A 102 -25.24 -8.72 10.39
C LEU A 102 -25.21 -10.07 9.66
N ARG A 103 -24.09 -10.79 9.73
CA ARG A 103 -23.93 -12.11 9.08
C ARG A 103 -24.94 -13.11 9.62
N ARG A 104 -25.20 -13.10 10.93
CA ARG A 104 -26.25 -13.94 11.55
C ARG A 104 -27.62 -13.61 11.00
N GLY A 105 -27.97 -12.32 10.94
CA GLY A 105 -29.25 -11.87 10.39
C GLY A 105 -29.45 -12.27 8.92
N LEU A 106 -28.42 -12.10 8.08
CA LEU A 106 -28.48 -12.53 6.68
C LEU A 106 -28.76 -14.03 6.55
N SER A 107 -28.09 -14.85 7.37
CA SER A 107 -28.29 -16.30 7.38
C SER A 107 -29.69 -16.70 7.89
N GLU A 108 -30.21 -16.01 8.90
CA GLU A 108 -31.52 -16.32 9.50
C GLU A 108 -32.68 -16.00 8.54
N PHE A 109 -32.60 -14.86 7.85
CA PHE A 109 -33.66 -14.42 6.94
C PHE A 109 -33.45 -14.86 5.48
N GLY A 110 -32.34 -15.54 5.17
CA GLY A 110 -31.99 -15.93 3.80
C GLY A 110 -31.78 -14.74 2.88
N ALA A 111 -31.34 -13.61 3.42
CA ALA A 111 -31.13 -12.38 2.68
C ALA A 111 -29.77 -12.38 1.96
N GLU A 112 -29.73 -11.91 0.72
CA GLU A 112 -28.50 -11.90 -0.08
C GLU A 112 -27.52 -10.79 0.31
N ARG A 113 -28.02 -9.67 0.85
CA ARG A 113 -27.23 -8.47 1.16
C ARG A 113 -27.79 -7.72 2.36
N GLY A 114 -26.91 -7.02 3.08
CA GLY A 114 -27.28 -6.14 4.19
C GLY A 114 -26.19 -5.11 4.47
N THR A 115 -26.56 -4.03 5.15
CA THR A 115 -25.67 -2.92 5.52
C THR A 115 -26.14 -2.35 6.85
N VAL A 116 -25.19 -1.94 7.69
CA VAL A 116 -25.41 -1.43 9.05
C VAL A 116 -24.35 -0.38 9.36
#